data_AF-A0A950YCS0-F1
#
_entry.id   AF-A0A950YCS0-F1
#
_cell.length_a   1.000
_cell.length_b   1.000
_cell.length_c   1.000
_cell.angle_alpha   90.00
_cell.angle_beta   90.00
_cell.angle_gamma   90.00
#
_symmetry.space_group_name_H-M   'P 1'
#
loop_
_entity.id
_entity.type
_entity.pdbx_description
1 polymer ?
#
loop_
_entity_poly.entity_id
_entity_poly.type
_entity_poly.pdbx_seq_one_letter_code
_entity_poly.pdbx_strand_id
1 'polypeptide(L)'
;MALDRQTIEKKDFPVGRRGYDPDAVDAHLRALADEIDELKRSTRRRSESLAAAASEQVRSIVEAAETTAADIRRQAEDEAREIRAQASSEADTTREHATSEAREYVGKVAESTTGMLERIDAMATELGALIESLRTGSNRLSADLQLLERNLAAVKSAVVPPPGSEGEGPIGGRAADGAIAAPAEAVGELLSDAPASPPPRSTNGAEDESARLIAANMVMNRAPREEIDRYLAENFKLTDRRGLLDDVYAAFGD
;
A
#
# COMPACT_ATOMS: atom_id res chain seq x y z
N MET A 1 -60.29 3.65 37.22
CA MET A 1 -61.52 3.09 37.82
C MET A 1 -62.55 2.93 36.72
N ALA A 2 -62.96 1.70 36.40
CA ALA A 2 -64.03 1.48 35.44
C ALA A 2 -65.36 1.67 36.17
N LEU A 3 -66.19 2.62 35.71
CA LEU A 3 -67.55 2.79 36.21
C LEU A 3 -68.39 1.64 35.69
N ASP A 4 -68.63 0.62 36.50
CA ASP A 4 -69.44 -0.53 36.10
C ASP A 4 -70.92 -0.25 36.36
N ARG A 5 -71.80 -0.90 35.59
CA ARG A 5 -73.27 -0.74 35.69
C ARG A 5 -73.77 -0.76 37.13
N GLN A 6 -73.23 -1.67 37.94
CA GLN A 6 -73.58 -1.84 39.37
C GLN A 6 -73.12 -0.67 40.26
N THR A 7 -72.08 0.07 39.85
CA THR A 7 -71.59 1.25 40.56
C THR A 7 -72.46 2.49 40.25
N ILE A 8 -73.03 2.55 39.05
CA ILE A 8 -73.90 3.67 38.59
C ILE A 8 -75.31 3.51 39.14
N GLU A 9 -75.84 2.28 39.21
CA GLU A 9 -77.17 1.98 39.77
C GLU A 9 -77.20 1.95 41.31
N LYS A 10 -76.09 2.27 41.98
CA LYS A 10 -75.97 2.15 43.43
C LYS A 10 -76.77 3.25 44.15
N LYS A 11 -77.66 2.84 45.04
CA LYS A 11 -78.59 3.72 45.79
C LYS A 11 -77.98 4.32 47.06
N ASP A 12 -76.76 4.83 47.00
CA ASP A 12 -76.05 5.35 48.19
C ASP A 12 -76.31 6.84 48.47
N PHE A 13 -77.36 7.44 47.88
CA PHE A 13 -77.65 8.87 48.01
C PHE A 13 -78.53 9.17 49.24
N PRO A 14 -78.15 10.11 50.12
CA PRO A 14 -78.97 10.50 51.28
C PRO A 14 -80.25 11.22 50.84
N VAL A 15 -81.41 10.81 51.37
CA VAL A 15 -82.73 11.37 51.02
C VAL A 15 -83.13 12.49 51.99
N GLY A 16 -83.28 13.72 51.49
CA GLY A 16 -83.68 14.89 52.28
C GLY A 16 -85.15 15.29 52.11
N ARG A 17 -85.71 16.07 53.06
CA ARG A 17 -87.11 16.56 53.04
C ARG A 17 -87.48 17.49 51.86
N ARG A 18 -86.50 17.96 51.10
CA ARG A 18 -86.63 18.66 49.81
C ARG A 18 -85.53 18.09 48.93
N GLY A 19 -85.88 17.23 47.98
CA GLY A 19 -84.91 16.48 47.19
C GLY A 19 -85.49 15.99 45.87
N TYR A 20 -84.64 15.42 45.03
CA TYR A 20 -85.04 14.78 43.78
C TYR A 20 -85.89 13.54 44.05
N ASP A 21 -86.82 13.25 43.15
CA ASP A 21 -87.64 12.04 43.19
C ASP A 21 -86.76 10.79 43.00
N PRO A 22 -86.68 9.88 44.00
CA PRO A 22 -85.85 8.69 43.93
C PRO A 22 -86.16 7.79 42.73
N ASP A 23 -87.43 7.66 42.34
CA ASP A 23 -87.82 6.80 41.22
C ASP A 23 -87.38 7.38 39.87
N ALA A 24 -87.44 8.72 39.74
CA ALA A 24 -86.94 9.44 38.57
C ALA A 24 -85.41 9.36 38.46
N VAL A 25 -84.70 9.46 39.58
CA VAL A 25 -83.23 9.31 39.63
C VAL A 25 -82.83 7.89 39.27
N ASP A 26 -83.49 6.88 39.83
CA ASP A 26 -83.21 5.47 39.52
C ASP A 26 -83.46 5.14 38.04
N ALA A 27 -84.52 5.70 37.45
CA ALA A 27 -84.82 5.55 36.02
C ALA A 27 -83.74 6.19 35.15
N HIS A 28 -83.24 7.37 35.54
CA HIS A 28 -82.18 8.07 34.82
C HIS A 28 -80.81 7.36 34.96
N LEU A 29 -80.47 6.87 36.16
CA LEU A 29 -79.23 6.12 36.38
C LEU A 29 -79.20 4.81 35.58
N ARG A 30 -80.34 4.12 35.45
CA ARG A 30 -80.47 2.96 34.56
C ARG A 30 -80.24 3.32 33.10
N ALA A 31 -80.86 4.39 32.61
CA ALA A 31 -80.65 4.87 31.24
C ALA A 31 -79.17 5.25 30.97
N LEU A 32 -78.54 5.93 31.93
CA LEU A 32 -77.13 6.32 31.84
C LEU A 32 -76.20 5.10 31.86
N ALA A 33 -76.52 4.08 32.67
CA ALA A 33 -75.76 2.84 32.72
C ALA A 33 -75.85 2.07 31.40
N ASP A 34 -77.04 2.00 30.78
CA ASP A 34 -77.24 1.38 29.47
C ASP A 34 -76.47 2.14 28.36
N GLU A 35 -76.46 3.48 28.38
CA GLU A 35 -75.72 4.31 27.44
C GLU A 35 -74.20 4.14 27.57
N ILE A 36 -73.67 4.12 28.81
CA ILE A 36 -72.25 3.88 29.07
C ILE A 36 -71.83 2.48 28.64
N ASP A 37 -72.64 1.45 28.92
CA ASP A 37 -72.37 0.09 28.48
C ASP A 37 -72.35 -0.02 26.95
N GLU A 38 -73.25 0.67 26.25
CA GLU A 38 -73.24 0.70 24.78
C GLU A 38 -72.03 1.46 24.21
N LEU A 39 -71.64 2.58 24.84
CA LEU A 39 -70.42 3.29 24.49
C LEU A 39 -69.17 2.42 24.70
N LYS A 40 -69.10 1.65 25.78
CA LYS A 40 -68.02 0.67 26.04
C LYS A 40 -68.00 -0.45 25.01
N ARG A 41 -69.16 -0.99 24.62
CA ARG A 41 -69.23 -2.01 23.56
C ARG A 41 -68.79 -1.46 22.20
N SER A 42 -69.24 -0.26 21.84
CA SER A 42 -68.86 0.38 20.56
C SER A 42 -67.38 0.75 20.50
N THR A 43 -66.78 1.18 21.61
CA THR A 43 -65.33 1.45 21.70
C THR A 43 -64.50 0.17 21.60
N ARG A 44 -64.90 -0.93 22.26
CA ARG A 44 -64.24 -2.24 22.09
C ARG A 44 -64.26 -2.72 20.64
N ARG A 45 -65.44 -2.72 20.00
CA ARG A 45 -65.57 -3.12 18.59
C ARG A 45 -64.70 -2.27 17.66
N ARG A 46 -64.63 -0.95 17.90
CA ARG A 46 -63.74 -0.05 17.16
C ARG A 46 -62.26 -0.38 17.38
N SER A 47 -61.85 -0.67 18.62
CA SER A 47 -60.47 -1.06 18.91
C SER A 47 -60.09 -2.41 18.30
N GLU A 48 -61.01 -3.38 18.29
CA GLU A 48 -60.80 -4.69 17.65
C GLU A 48 -60.64 -4.54 16.13
N SER A 49 -61.50 -3.73 15.50
CA SER A 49 -61.39 -3.43 14.07
C SER A 49 -60.07 -2.71 13.72
N LEU A 50 -59.61 -1.79 14.57
CA LEU A 50 -58.34 -1.09 14.38
C LEU A 50 -57.15 -2.04 14.54
N ALA A 51 -57.20 -2.95 15.53
CA ALA A 51 -56.16 -3.95 15.73
C ALA A 51 -56.07 -4.94 14.54
N ALA A 52 -57.22 -5.33 13.98
CA ALA A 52 -57.27 -6.17 12.78
C ALA A 52 -56.65 -5.46 11.57
N ALA A 53 -57.06 -4.21 11.30
CA ALA A 53 -56.51 -3.41 10.21
C ALA A 53 -54.99 -3.15 10.38
N ALA A 54 -54.55 -2.87 11.61
CA ALA A 54 -53.13 -2.69 11.91
C ALA A 54 -52.34 -3.99 11.70
N SER A 55 -52.91 -5.15 12.05
CA SER A 55 -52.26 -6.45 11.85
C SER A 55 -52.11 -6.80 10.37
N GLU A 56 -53.13 -6.51 9.56
CA GLU A 56 -53.07 -6.66 8.10
C GLU A 56 -52.02 -5.73 7.49
N GLN A 57 -51.97 -4.47 7.94
CA GLN A 57 -50.97 -3.52 7.48
C GLN A 57 -49.55 -3.95 7.84
N VAL A 58 -49.31 -4.43 9.07
CA VAL A 58 -48.00 -4.97 9.47
C VAL A 58 -47.63 -6.19 8.63
N ARG A 59 -48.58 -7.12 8.38
CA ARG A 59 -48.34 -8.29 7.52
C ARG A 59 -47.92 -7.87 6.11
N SER A 60 -48.62 -6.90 5.51
CA SER A 60 -48.30 -6.38 4.18
C SER A 60 -46.91 -5.74 4.13
N ILE A 61 -46.52 -4.99 5.16
CA ILE A 61 -45.19 -4.38 5.25
C ILE A 61 -44.11 -5.46 5.34
N VAL A 62 -44.33 -6.50 6.15
CA VAL A 62 -43.37 -7.60 6.31
C VAL A 62 -43.20 -8.38 5.01
N GLU A 63 -44.29 -8.70 4.31
CA GLU A 63 -44.24 -9.40 3.01
C GLU A 63 -43.50 -8.57 1.94
N ALA A 64 -43.75 -7.26 1.89
CA ALA A 64 -43.02 -6.35 1.01
C ALA A 64 -41.53 -6.27 1.37
N ALA A 65 -41.21 -6.24 2.66
CA ALA A 65 -39.83 -6.22 3.14
C ALA A 65 -39.09 -7.54 2.84
N GLU A 66 -39.74 -8.69 2.98
CA GLU A 66 -39.19 -10.00 2.65
C GLU A 66 -38.91 -10.13 1.15
N THR A 67 -39.85 -9.67 0.32
CA THR A 67 -39.66 -9.61 -1.14
C THR A 67 -38.47 -8.73 -1.50
N THR A 68 -38.41 -7.52 -0.94
CA THR A 68 -37.30 -6.59 -1.15
C THR A 68 -35.96 -7.18 -0.69
N ALA A 69 -35.94 -7.87 0.45
CA ALA A 69 -34.72 -8.52 0.95
C ALA A 69 -34.28 -9.70 0.05
N ALA A 70 -35.22 -10.44 -0.53
CA ALA A 70 -34.91 -11.49 -1.50
C ALA A 70 -34.32 -10.89 -2.79
N ASP A 71 -34.85 -9.75 -3.25
CA ASP A 71 -34.34 -9.05 -4.43
C ASP A 71 -32.93 -8.51 -4.21
N ILE A 72 -32.69 -7.84 -3.08
CA ILE A 72 -31.36 -7.34 -2.71
C ILE A 72 -30.34 -8.48 -2.66
N ARG A 73 -30.70 -9.63 -2.07
CA ARG A 73 -29.78 -10.79 -2.03
C ARG A 73 -29.46 -11.33 -3.42
N ARG A 74 -30.47 -11.47 -4.30
CA ARG A 74 -30.25 -11.92 -5.68
C ARG A 74 -29.34 -10.97 -6.43
N GLN A 75 -29.61 -9.66 -6.34
CA GLN A 75 -28.80 -8.63 -6.98
C GLN A 75 -27.36 -8.66 -6.45
N ALA A 76 -27.16 -8.71 -5.13
CA ALA A 76 -25.83 -8.77 -4.54
C ALA A 76 -25.05 -10.03 -4.95
N GLU A 77 -25.73 -11.17 -5.10
CA GLU A 77 -25.11 -12.41 -5.59
C GLU A 77 -24.73 -12.34 -7.06
N ASP A 78 -25.55 -11.71 -7.90
CA ASP A 78 -25.26 -11.46 -9.32
C ASP A 78 -24.07 -10.50 -9.46
N GLU A 79 -24.08 -9.37 -8.75
CA GLU A 79 -22.96 -8.41 -8.71
C GLU A 79 -21.67 -9.06 -8.20
N ALA A 80 -21.74 -9.86 -7.12
CA ALA A 80 -20.57 -10.56 -6.62
C ALA A 80 -20.02 -11.58 -7.63
N ARG A 81 -20.89 -12.23 -8.41
CA ARG A 81 -20.47 -13.14 -9.50
C ARG A 81 -19.79 -12.36 -10.62
N GLU A 82 -20.35 -11.23 -11.02
CA GLU A 82 -19.79 -10.35 -12.04
C GLU A 82 -18.41 -9.82 -11.63
N ILE A 83 -18.29 -9.28 -10.41
CA ILE A 83 -17.01 -8.77 -9.88
C ILE A 83 -15.95 -9.87 -9.87
N ARG A 84 -16.28 -11.10 -9.44
CA ARG A 84 -15.33 -12.22 -9.47
C ARG A 84 -14.92 -12.59 -10.89
N ALA A 85 -15.86 -12.62 -11.83
CA ALA A 85 -15.58 -12.92 -13.22
C ALA A 85 -14.65 -11.86 -13.83
N GLN A 86 -14.95 -10.57 -13.62
CA GLN A 86 -14.12 -9.47 -14.07
C GLN A 86 -12.72 -9.54 -13.44
N ALA A 87 -12.62 -9.68 -12.13
CA ALA A 87 -11.33 -9.77 -11.44
C ALA A 87 -10.49 -10.97 -11.93
N SER A 88 -11.13 -12.12 -12.21
CA SER A 88 -10.44 -13.28 -12.77
C SER A 88 -9.91 -13.00 -14.19
N SER A 89 -10.71 -12.36 -15.03
CA SER A 89 -10.30 -11.98 -16.39
C SER A 89 -9.14 -10.97 -16.36
N GLU A 90 -9.23 -9.94 -15.50
CA GLU A 90 -8.16 -8.94 -15.34
C GLU A 90 -6.87 -9.58 -14.82
N ALA A 91 -6.97 -10.49 -13.84
CA ALA A 91 -5.81 -11.22 -13.33
C ALA A 91 -5.15 -12.10 -14.40
N ASP A 92 -5.95 -12.75 -15.25
CA ASP A 92 -5.44 -13.57 -16.35
C ASP A 92 -4.74 -12.70 -17.40
N THR A 93 -5.35 -11.60 -17.83
CA THR A 93 -4.71 -10.66 -18.79
C THR A 93 -3.40 -10.09 -18.25
N THR A 94 -3.37 -9.72 -16.97
CA THR A 94 -2.16 -9.21 -16.32
C THR A 94 -1.07 -10.28 -16.26
N ARG A 95 -1.44 -11.52 -15.92
CA ARG A 95 -0.50 -12.65 -15.90
C ARG A 95 0.06 -12.92 -17.30
N GLU A 96 -0.80 -12.94 -18.32
CA GLU A 96 -0.38 -13.13 -19.70
C GLU A 96 0.60 -12.03 -20.13
N HIS A 97 0.27 -10.77 -19.88
CA HIS A 97 1.14 -9.63 -20.17
C HIS A 97 2.50 -9.76 -19.48
N ALA A 98 2.51 -9.97 -18.17
CA ALA A 98 3.74 -10.12 -17.39
C ALA A 98 4.60 -11.30 -17.88
N THR A 99 3.96 -12.43 -18.25
CA THR A 99 4.70 -13.57 -18.81
C THR A 99 5.27 -13.30 -20.19
N SER A 100 4.57 -12.51 -21.02
CA SER A 100 5.06 -12.09 -22.33
C SER A 100 6.26 -11.16 -22.19
N GLU A 101 6.16 -10.14 -21.35
CA GLU A 101 7.25 -9.19 -21.07
C GLU A 101 8.47 -9.90 -20.48
N ALA A 102 8.27 -10.82 -19.52
CA ALA A 102 9.36 -11.58 -18.94
C ALA A 102 10.11 -12.42 -19.99
N ARG A 103 9.39 -13.05 -20.92
CA ARG A 103 10.00 -13.81 -22.02
C ARG A 103 10.78 -12.89 -22.97
N GLU A 104 10.23 -11.74 -23.30
CA GLU A 104 10.91 -10.75 -24.14
C GLU A 104 12.19 -10.24 -23.47
N TYR A 105 12.12 -9.89 -22.19
CA TYR A 105 13.28 -9.41 -21.43
C TYR A 105 14.39 -10.46 -21.35
N VAL A 106 14.04 -11.72 -21.04
CA VAL A 106 15.00 -12.83 -21.05
C VAL A 106 15.61 -13.02 -22.43
N GLY A 107 14.83 -12.87 -23.50
CA GLY A 107 15.33 -12.87 -24.88
C GLY A 107 16.40 -11.80 -25.12
N LYS A 108 16.11 -10.55 -24.75
CA LYS A 108 17.06 -9.41 -24.88
C LYS A 108 18.34 -9.62 -24.07
N VAL A 109 18.21 -10.15 -22.85
CA VAL A 109 19.37 -10.44 -21.99
C VAL A 109 20.23 -11.55 -22.59
N ALA A 110 19.62 -12.60 -23.14
CA ALA A 110 20.34 -13.69 -23.82
C ALA A 110 21.08 -13.19 -25.07
N GLU A 111 20.44 -12.34 -25.88
CA GLU A 111 21.06 -11.73 -27.05
C GLU A 111 22.25 -10.83 -26.67
N SER A 112 22.08 -9.95 -25.68
CA SER A 112 23.15 -9.08 -25.17
C SER A 112 24.33 -9.88 -24.61
N THR A 113 24.04 -10.95 -23.85
CA THR A 113 25.06 -11.84 -23.29
C THR A 113 25.84 -12.55 -24.40
N THR A 114 25.15 -13.01 -25.44
CA THR A 114 25.78 -13.65 -26.60
C THR A 114 26.71 -12.66 -27.32
N GLY A 115 26.25 -11.44 -27.58
CA GLY A 115 27.09 -10.39 -28.18
C GLY A 115 28.29 -9.99 -27.31
N MET A 116 28.15 -10.01 -25.98
CA MET A 116 29.27 -9.77 -25.07
C MET A 116 30.31 -10.89 -25.13
N LEU A 117 29.88 -12.16 -25.21
CA LEU A 117 30.78 -13.30 -25.36
C LEU A 117 31.54 -13.24 -26.70
N GLU A 118 30.84 -12.95 -27.81
CA GLU A 118 31.48 -12.77 -29.12
C GLU A 118 32.54 -11.67 -29.09
N ARG A 119 32.26 -10.56 -28.39
CA ARG A 119 33.23 -9.47 -28.22
C ARG A 119 34.42 -9.89 -27.36
N ILE A 120 34.20 -10.67 -26.31
CA ILE A 120 35.29 -11.21 -25.47
C ILE A 120 36.18 -12.13 -26.28
N ASP A 121 35.62 -13.00 -27.11
CA ASP A 121 36.38 -13.90 -27.99
C ASP A 121 37.19 -13.12 -29.04
N ALA A 122 36.61 -12.06 -29.61
CA ALA A 122 37.32 -11.15 -30.50
C ALA A 122 38.51 -10.48 -29.78
N MET A 123 38.28 -9.93 -28.57
CA MET A 123 39.35 -9.33 -27.76
C MET A 123 40.43 -10.36 -27.39
N ALA A 124 40.05 -11.59 -27.06
CA ALA A 124 41.01 -12.66 -26.75
C ALA A 124 41.89 -13.01 -27.96
N THR A 125 41.32 -13.01 -29.16
CA THR A 125 42.05 -13.23 -30.42
C THR A 125 43.03 -12.09 -30.71
N GLU A 126 42.59 -10.83 -30.53
CA GLU A 126 43.44 -9.65 -30.69
C GLU A 126 44.61 -9.66 -29.68
N LEU A 127 44.34 -10.00 -28.42
CA LEU A 127 45.39 -10.13 -27.40
C LEU A 127 46.39 -11.24 -27.75
N GLY A 128 45.92 -12.37 -28.28
CA GLY A 128 46.79 -13.45 -28.78
C GLY A 128 47.72 -12.96 -29.91
N ALA A 129 47.18 -12.21 -30.87
CA ALA A 129 47.96 -11.62 -31.95
C ALA A 129 49.00 -10.61 -31.44
N LEU A 130 48.61 -9.77 -30.47
CA LEU A 130 49.52 -8.81 -29.83
C LEU A 130 50.67 -9.52 -29.11
N ILE A 131 50.39 -10.60 -28.36
CA ILE A 131 51.41 -11.39 -27.66
C ILE A 131 52.40 -12.02 -28.65
N GLU A 132 51.92 -12.59 -29.76
CA GLU A 132 52.80 -13.20 -30.77
C GLU A 132 53.66 -12.15 -31.48
N SER A 133 53.10 -10.97 -31.74
CA SER A 133 53.85 -9.83 -32.29
C SER A 133 54.94 -9.36 -31.32
N LEU A 134 54.65 -9.31 -30.01
CA LEU A 134 55.60 -8.92 -28.98
C LEU A 134 56.72 -9.95 -28.83
N ARG A 135 56.39 -11.24 -28.89
CA ARG A 135 57.38 -12.33 -28.86
C ARG A 135 58.32 -12.27 -30.06
N THR A 136 57.76 -12.07 -31.25
CA THR A 136 58.54 -11.91 -32.47
C THR A 136 59.44 -10.68 -32.40
N GLY A 137 58.91 -9.56 -31.91
CA GLY A 137 59.66 -8.33 -31.68
C GLY A 137 60.80 -8.51 -30.67
N SER A 138 60.54 -9.21 -29.56
CA SER A 138 61.55 -9.52 -28.53
C SER A 138 62.68 -10.41 -29.06
N ASN A 139 62.35 -11.47 -29.80
CA ASN A 139 63.34 -12.35 -30.43
C ASN A 139 64.23 -11.58 -31.43
N ARG A 140 63.63 -10.70 -32.24
CA ARG A 140 64.36 -9.83 -33.16
C ARG A 140 65.28 -8.87 -32.43
N LEU A 141 64.76 -8.19 -31.40
CA LEU A 141 65.55 -7.28 -30.57
C LEU A 141 66.74 -8.00 -29.91
N SER A 142 66.54 -9.23 -29.44
CA SER A 142 67.61 -10.06 -28.87
C SER A 142 68.69 -10.38 -29.91
N ALA A 143 68.30 -10.73 -31.14
CA ALA A 143 69.24 -10.95 -32.24
C ALA A 143 70.02 -9.66 -32.61
N ASP A 144 69.34 -8.53 -32.67
CA ASP A 144 69.95 -7.22 -32.96
C ASP A 144 70.95 -6.82 -31.86
N LEU A 145 70.62 -7.07 -30.58
CA LEU A 145 71.53 -6.83 -29.45
C LEU A 145 72.76 -7.75 -29.50
N GLN A 146 72.60 -9.03 -29.86
CA GLN A 146 73.75 -9.94 -30.02
C GLN A 146 74.67 -9.52 -31.17
N LEU A 147 74.10 -9.00 -32.27
CA LEU A 147 74.89 -8.44 -33.36
C LEU A 147 75.65 -7.18 -32.90
N LEU A 148 74.98 -6.30 -32.16
CA LEU A 148 75.61 -5.10 -31.58
C LEU A 148 76.75 -5.48 -30.62
N GLU A 149 76.54 -6.46 -29.75
CA GLU A 149 77.55 -6.96 -28.80
C GLU A 149 78.77 -7.54 -29.53
N ARG A 150 78.55 -8.34 -30.59
CA ARG A 150 79.64 -8.87 -31.42
C ARG A 150 80.40 -7.76 -32.14
N ASN A 151 79.70 -6.77 -32.70
CA ASN A 151 80.32 -5.62 -33.34
C ASN A 151 81.13 -4.79 -32.33
N LEU A 152 80.58 -4.57 -31.13
CA LEU A 152 81.28 -3.86 -30.06
C LEU A 152 82.50 -4.65 -29.57
N ALA A 153 82.40 -5.98 -29.45
CA ALA A 153 83.52 -6.85 -29.12
C ALA A 153 84.61 -6.80 -30.21
N ALA A 154 84.23 -6.75 -31.48
CA ALA A 154 85.17 -6.56 -32.59
C ALA A 154 85.86 -5.18 -32.54
N VAL A 155 85.10 -4.11 -32.25
CA VAL A 155 85.65 -2.75 -32.05
C VAL A 155 86.57 -2.70 -30.83
N LYS A 156 86.16 -3.33 -29.71
CA LYS A 156 86.97 -3.45 -28.49
C LYS A 156 88.24 -4.27 -28.73
N SER A 157 88.18 -5.32 -29.54
CA SER A 157 89.37 -6.08 -29.93
C SER A 157 90.30 -5.28 -30.86
N ALA A 158 89.75 -4.35 -31.65
CA ALA A 158 90.54 -3.44 -32.48
C ALA A 158 91.16 -2.28 -31.68
N VAL A 159 90.62 -1.99 -30.49
CA VAL A 159 91.17 -1.02 -29.54
C VAL A 159 91.90 -1.77 -28.43
N VAL A 160 93.21 -2.01 -28.61
CA VAL A 160 94.07 -2.52 -27.53
C VAL A 160 94.09 -1.52 -26.35
N PRO A 161 93.68 -1.89 -25.13
CA PRO A 161 93.96 -1.09 -23.94
C PRO A 161 95.11 -1.72 -23.12
N PRO A 162 95.98 -0.90 -22.49
CA PRO A 162 96.97 -1.40 -21.54
C PRO A 162 96.31 -1.78 -20.18
N PRO A 163 96.94 -2.66 -19.37
CA PRO A 163 96.39 -3.14 -18.12
C PRO A 163 96.78 -2.24 -16.93
N GLY A 164 95.91 -2.23 -15.92
CA GLY A 164 96.11 -1.63 -14.60
C GLY A 164 94.77 -1.08 -14.10
N SER A 165 94.29 -1.32 -12.90
CA SER A 165 94.83 -1.98 -11.71
C SER A 165 93.67 -2.04 -10.71
N GLU A 166 93.73 -3.05 -9.85
CA GLU A 166 92.83 -3.35 -8.74
C GLU A 166 92.77 -2.23 -7.69
N GLY A 167 91.69 -2.24 -6.90
CA GLY A 167 91.51 -1.36 -5.74
C GLY A 167 90.26 -1.74 -4.94
N GLU A 168 90.39 -2.73 -4.05
CA GLU A 168 89.55 -2.92 -2.85
C GLU A 168 89.47 -1.61 -2.05
N GLY A 169 88.30 -1.20 -1.55
CA GLY A 169 87.73 -1.71 -0.31
C GLY A 169 86.70 -0.73 0.29
N PRO A 170 85.97 -1.12 1.36
CA PRO A 170 84.59 -0.71 1.61
C PRO A 170 84.41 0.15 2.88
N ILE A 171 83.60 1.22 2.87
CA ILE A 171 83.04 1.82 4.11
C ILE A 171 81.67 2.51 3.86
N GLY A 172 80.64 2.00 4.57
CA GLY A 172 79.84 2.82 5.49
C GLY A 172 78.59 3.57 5.01
N GLY A 173 77.43 3.02 5.40
CA GLY A 173 76.40 3.76 6.13
C GLY A 173 75.44 4.65 5.33
N ARG A 174 74.13 4.39 5.45
CA ARG A 174 73.23 5.15 6.34
C ARG A 174 71.77 4.84 6.00
N ALA A 175 71.01 4.61 7.06
CA ALA A 175 69.56 4.46 7.07
C ALA A 175 68.84 5.70 6.48
N ALA A 176 67.75 5.45 5.77
CA ALA A 176 66.62 6.36 5.68
C ALA A 176 65.35 5.54 5.49
N ASP A 177 64.68 5.37 6.63
CA ASP A 177 63.30 4.95 6.78
C ASP A 177 62.39 5.91 5.99
N GLY A 178 61.50 5.35 5.18
CA GLY A 178 60.66 6.07 4.23
C GLY A 178 59.23 5.55 4.29
N ALA A 179 58.61 5.65 5.46
CA ALA A 179 57.19 5.42 5.65
C ALA A 179 56.37 6.46 4.87
N ILE A 180 55.77 6.03 3.75
CA ILE A 180 54.68 6.75 3.10
C ILE A 180 53.38 6.20 3.68
N ALA A 181 52.65 7.06 4.38
CA ALA A 181 51.33 6.80 4.93
C ALA A 181 50.21 7.18 3.93
N ALA A 182 49.23 6.27 3.87
CA ALA A 182 47.79 6.44 3.56
C ALA A 182 47.36 6.73 2.10
N PRO A 183 46.07 6.52 1.73
CA PRO A 183 44.96 5.81 2.40
C PRO A 183 44.29 4.73 1.51
N ALA A 184 43.59 3.77 2.10
CA ALA A 184 42.59 2.98 1.37
C ALA A 184 41.35 2.79 2.24
N GLU A 185 40.30 3.49 1.84
CA GLU A 185 38.92 3.33 2.30
C GLU A 185 38.34 1.98 1.87
N ALA A 186 37.26 1.63 2.57
CA ALA A 186 36.05 0.96 2.08
C ALA A 186 36.08 -0.57 1.92
N VAL A 187 35.56 -1.25 2.94
CA VAL A 187 34.40 -2.18 2.93
C VAL A 187 34.14 -2.54 4.40
N GLY A 188 32.95 -2.66 4.95
CA GLY A 188 31.61 -2.86 4.41
C GLY A 188 30.86 -3.64 5.51
N GLU A 189 29.73 -3.08 5.94
CA GLU A 189 28.54 -3.85 6.31
C GLU A 189 28.58 -4.77 7.54
N LEU A 190 28.13 -4.25 8.70
CA LEU A 190 27.47 -5.06 9.73
C LEU A 190 26.37 -4.24 10.44
N LEU A 191 25.13 -4.58 10.06
CA LEU A 191 23.87 -4.66 10.81
C LEU A 191 23.76 -3.98 12.20
N SER A 192 22.67 -3.22 12.34
CA SER A 192 21.63 -3.30 13.39
C SER A 192 21.31 -2.00 14.14
N ASP A 193 19.99 -1.78 14.19
CA ASP A 193 19.19 -1.21 15.27
C ASP A 193 19.03 0.32 15.41
N ALA A 194 17.75 0.73 15.42
CA ALA A 194 17.25 1.99 15.97
C ALA A 194 17.41 1.97 17.51
N PRO A 195 17.44 3.10 18.29
CA PRO A 195 16.48 4.20 18.19
C PRO A 195 16.97 5.63 18.56
N ALA A 196 16.05 6.58 18.36
CA ALA A 196 15.88 7.89 19.01
C ALA A 196 16.71 9.13 18.54
N SER A 197 15.96 10.19 18.23
CA SER A 197 16.34 11.52 17.72
C SER A 197 17.16 12.42 18.67
N PRO A 198 17.71 13.53 18.11
CA PRO A 198 17.26 14.87 18.52
C PRO A 198 16.88 15.81 17.33
N PRO A 199 16.12 16.92 17.53
CA PRO A 199 15.47 17.74 16.48
C PRO A 199 16.18 19.10 16.23
N PRO A 200 15.62 20.04 15.42
CA PRO A 200 15.23 19.93 14.01
C PRO A 200 15.88 21.04 13.13
N ARG A 201 16.07 20.79 11.83
CA ARG A 201 16.18 21.85 10.81
C ARG A 201 15.34 21.43 9.59
N SER A 202 14.34 22.25 9.28
CA SER A 202 13.29 22.11 8.27
C SER A 202 13.50 21.07 7.16
N THR A 203 12.81 19.93 7.29
CA THR A 203 12.70 18.84 6.29
C THR A 203 11.27 18.66 5.78
N ASN A 204 10.40 19.67 5.92
CA ASN A 204 8.97 19.53 5.60
C ASN A 204 8.70 19.03 4.17
N GLY A 205 9.57 19.34 3.19
CA GLY A 205 9.38 18.88 1.82
C GLY A 205 9.47 17.36 1.61
N ALA A 206 10.34 16.66 2.36
CA ALA A 206 10.51 15.21 2.20
C ALA A 206 9.36 14.42 2.85
N GLU A 207 8.81 14.94 3.94
CA GLU A 207 7.62 14.38 4.60
C GLU A 207 6.36 14.64 3.78
N ASP A 208 6.23 15.81 3.16
CA ASP A 208 5.12 16.16 2.27
C ASP A 208 5.12 15.28 1.00
N GLU A 209 6.28 14.99 0.42
CA GLU A 209 6.40 14.13 -0.77
C GLU A 209 6.10 12.65 -0.44
N SER A 210 6.55 12.19 0.72
CA SER A 210 6.21 10.84 1.23
C SER A 210 4.72 10.70 1.50
N ALA A 211 4.09 11.71 2.09
CA ALA A 211 2.65 11.77 2.31
C ALA A 211 1.87 11.77 0.98
N ARG A 212 2.36 12.48 -0.04
CA ARG A 212 1.76 12.52 -1.39
C ARG A 212 1.78 11.14 -2.05
N LEU A 213 2.88 10.41 -1.95
CA LEU A 213 2.98 9.04 -2.49
C LEU A 213 2.01 8.07 -1.81
N ILE A 214 1.90 8.13 -0.47
CA ILE A 214 0.96 7.28 0.25
C ILE A 214 -0.49 7.68 -0.07
N ALA A 215 -0.80 8.97 -0.09
CA ALA A 215 -2.13 9.46 -0.47
C ALA A 215 -2.52 9.00 -1.89
N ALA A 216 -1.61 9.11 -2.86
CA ALA A 216 -1.80 8.62 -4.22
C ALA A 216 -2.07 7.11 -4.27
N ASN A 217 -1.28 6.32 -3.54
CA ASN A 217 -1.48 4.87 -3.45
C ASN A 217 -2.84 4.53 -2.80
N MET A 218 -3.27 5.26 -1.77
CA MET A 218 -4.58 5.05 -1.15
C MET A 218 -5.74 5.43 -2.08
N VAL A 219 -5.60 6.50 -2.87
CA VAL A 219 -6.58 6.87 -3.92
C VAL A 219 -6.68 5.80 -5.00
N MET A 220 -5.55 5.24 -5.47
CA MET A 220 -5.54 4.11 -6.42
C MET A 220 -6.28 2.88 -5.88
N ASN A 221 -6.21 2.65 -4.57
CA ASN A 221 -6.92 1.57 -3.88
C ASN A 221 -8.36 1.93 -3.50
N ARG A 222 -8.92 3.04 -4.02
CA ARG A 222 -10.29 3.53 -3.79
C ARG A 222 -10.64 3.79 -2.31
N ALA A 223 -9.66 4.18 -1.50
CA ALA A 223 -9.94 4.63 -0.14
C ALA A 223 -10.73 5.95 -0.14
N PRO A 224 -11.76 6.12 0.72
CA PRO A 224 -12.52 7.36 0.80
C PRO A 224 -11.65 8.51 1.31
N ARG A 225 -11.94 9.73 0.83
CA ARG A 225 -11.15 10.94 1.13
C ARG A 225 -10.97 11.18 2.64
N GLU A 226 -11.98 10.88 3.44
CA GLU A 226 -11.96 11.04 4.90
C GLU A 226 -11.00 10.06 5.58
N GLU A 227 -10.82 8.87 5.02
CA GLU A 227 -9.89 7.86 5.54
C GLU A 227 -8.44 8.23 5.23
N ILE A 228 -8.17 8.75 4.03
CA ILE A 228 -6.85 9.26 3.66
C ILE A 228 -6.50 10.48 4.51
N ASP A 229 -7.44 11.40 4.75
CA ASP A 229 -7.23 12.57 5.61
C ASP A 229 -6.90 12.16 7.06
N ARG A 230 -7.59 11.15 7.60
CA ARG A 230 -7.31 10.59 8.92
C ARG A 230 -5.94 9.92 8.98
N TYR A 231 -5.60 9.11 7.99
CA TYR A 231 -4.31 8.42 7.93
C TYR A 231 -3.15 9.42 7.87
N LEU A 232 -3.27 10.47 7.05
CA LEU A 232 -2.26 11.53 6.98
C LEU A 232 -2.16 12.33 8.28
N ALA A 233 -3.28 12.54 9.00
CA ALA A 233 -3.28 13.21 10.30
C ALA A 233 -2.49 12.44 11.38
N GLU A 234 -2.58 11.11 11.35
CA GLU A 234 -1.99 10.24 12.36
C GLU A 234 -0.50 9.97 12.10
N ASN A 235 -0.09 9.95 10.82
CA ASN A 235 1.24 9.49 10.42
C ASN A 235 2.18 10.62 9.96
N PHE A 236 1.67 11.80 9.61
CA PHE A 236 2.48 12.90 9.04
C PHE A 236 2.19 14.25 9.69
N LYS A 237 3.23 15.09 9.84
CA LYS A 237 3.10 16.47 10.35
C LYS A 237 3.05 17.48 9.20
N LEU A 238 1.98 17.41 8.42
CA LEU A 238 1.80 18.25 7.22
C LEU A 238 1.36 19.67 7.58
N THR A 239 1.95 20.66 6.90
CA THR A 239 1.55 22.07 7.07
C THR A 239 0.26 22.39 6.32
N ASP A 240 0.05 21.77 5.14
CA ASP A 240 -1.17 21.90 4.34
C ASP A 240 -1.67 20.55 3.81
N ARG A 241 -2.38 19.81 4.69
CA ARG A 241 -2.94 18.50 4.37
C ARG A 241 -4.08 18.56 3.35
N ARG A 242 -4.89 19.63 3.38
CA ARG A 242 -6.06 19.77 2.49
C ARG A 242 -5.62 20.05 1.07
N GLY A 243 -4.66 20.97 0.87
CA GLY A 243 -4.09 21.26 -0.45
C GLY A 243 -3.45 20.03 -1.09
N LEU A 244 -2.70 19.23 -0.31
CA LEU A 244 -2.10 17.99 -0.82
C LEU A 244 -3.14 16.97 -1.27
N LEU A 245 -4.24 16.80 -0.52
CA LEU A 245 -5.33 15.90 -0.93
C LEU A 245 -6.04 16.41 -2.19
N ASP A 246 -6.29 17.72 -2.31
CA ASP A 246 -6.88 18.28 -3.51
C ASP A 246 -5.99 18.09 -4.74
N ASP A 247 -4.67 18.28 -4.62
CA ASP A 247 -3.69 18.02 -5.68
C ASP A 247 -3.70 16.55 -6.13
N VAL A 248 -3.73 15.60 -5.18
CA VAL A 248 -3.73 14.16 -5.47
C VAL A 248 -5.04 13.77 -6.16
N TYR A 249 -6.19 14.21 -5.66
CA TYR A 249 -7.48 13.91 -6.29
C TYR A 249 -7.62 14.58 -7.67
N ALA A 250 -7.06 15.78 -7.87
CA ALA A 250 -7.00 16.41 -9.19
C ALA A 250 -6.12 15.62 -10.18
N ALA A 251 -5.07 14.96 -9.71
CA ALA A 251 -4.20 14.12 -10.55
C ALA A 251 -4.83 12.78 -10.97
N PHE A 252 -5.82 12.27 -10.23
CA PHE A 252 -6.48 10.98 -10.49
C PHE A 252 -7.96 11.10 -10.89
N GLY A 253 -8.50 12.32 -10.94
CA GLY A 253 -9.93 12.62 -11.08
C GLY A 253 -10.36 13.15 -12.45
N ASP A 254 -9.72 12.70 -13.54
CA ASP A 254 -10.17 12.90 -14.93
C ASP A 254 -10.43 11.54 -15.61
#